data_AF-A1RRF7-F1
#
_entry.id   AF-A1RRF7-F1
#
_cell.length_a   1.000
_cell.length_b   1.000
_cell.length_c   1.000
_cell.angle_alpha   90.00
_cell.angle_beta   90.00
_cell.angle_gamma   90.00
#
_symmetry.space_group_name_H-M   'P 1'
#
loop_
_entity.id
_entity.type
_entity.pdbx_description
1 polymer ?
#
loop_
_entity_poly.entity_id
_entity_poly.type
_entity_poly.pdbx_seq_one_letter_code
_entity_poly.pdbx_strand_id
1 'polypeptide(L)'
;MTAFKNVLLWVYLALASYVVSIGFGLAGMSAASAAAGAISTVLVGITLTKAYRELLNIRDMYWDKLGGVWLGGEYVVAIWLFVISGVSSQPIALFLVHQFEILADRNVEQIDFTKLMGLGALVLGLLLLVAVWIVAWAYLIEVFTRDIYIVKVATGVGTFRPSSATFYIVLSVITIGFLYFYWLYSVWKWISQLKTSTKLPHLSQSRTV
;
A
#
# COMPACT_ATOMS: atom_id res chain seq x y z
N MET A 1 -19.73 -12.97 4.26
CA MET A 1 -19.36 -11.88 5.21
C MET A 1 -17.95 -12.06 5.82
N THR A 2 -17.36 -13.26 5.76
CA THR A 2 -16.04 -13.62 6.31
C THR A 2 -14.84 -13.12 5.47
N ALA A 3 -14.95 -13.07 4.14
CA ALA A 3 -13.81 -12.73 3.26
C ALA A 3 -13.25 -11.30 3.46
N PHE A 4 -14.10 -10.30 3.74
CA PHE A 4 -13.66 -8.90 3.87
C PHE A 4 -13.23 -8.51 5.30
N LYS A 5 -13.68 -9.25 6.33
CA LYS A 5 -13.09 -9.16 7.68
C LYS A 5 -11.60 -9.50 7.65
N ASN A 6 -11.21 -10.42 6.77
CA ASN A 6 -9.82 -10.83 6.65
C ASN A 6 -8.92 -9.69 6.14
N VAL A 7 -9.43 -8.69 5.39
CA VAL A 7 -8.62 -7.55 4.90
C VAL A 7 -8.05 -6.75 6.07
N LEU A 8 -8.85 -6.50 7.12
CA LEU A 8 -8.39 -5.81 8.32
C LEU A 8 -7.29 -6.61 9.06
N LEU A 9 -7.39 -7.94 9.08
CA LEU A 9 -6.33 -8.80 9.61
C LEU A 9 -5.02 -8.61 8.84
N TRP A 10 -5.05 -8.53 7.52
CA TRP A 10 -3.84 -8.28 6.70
C TRP A 10 -3.24 -6.90 6.98
N VAL A 11 -4.06 -5.87 7.21
CA VAL A 11 -3.58 -4.54 7.64
C VAL A 11 -2.86 -4.63 8.99
N TYR A 12 -3.43 -5.33 9.97
CA TYR A 12 -2.79 -5.48 11.28
C TYR A 12 -1.53 -6.33 11.24
N LEU A 13 -1.50 -7.41 10.46
CA LEU A 13 -0.29 -8.21 10.27
C LEU A 13 0.80 -7.38 9.59
N ALA A 14 0.46 -6.61 8.55
CA ALA A 14 1.41 -5.74 7.87
C ALA A 14 1.98 -4.68 8.83
N LEU A 15 1.12 -4.08 9.66
CA LEU A 15 1.52 -3.12 10.69
C LEU A 15 2.43 -3.76 11.74
N ALA A 16 2.07 -4.94 12.24
CA ALA A 16 2.88 -5.67 13.20
C ALA A 16 4.27 -5.99 12.62
N SER A 17 4.33 -6.50 11.40
CA SER A 17 5.61 -6.75 10.70
C SER A 17 6.43 -5.47 10.50
N TYR A 18 5.79 -4.33 10.24
CA TYR A 18 6.46 -3.04 10.15
C TYR A 18 7.07 -2.59 11.49
N VAL A 19 6.30 -2.68 12.58
CA VAL A 19 6.80 -2.36 13.94
C VAL A 19 7.92 -3.30 14.35
N VAL A 20 7.79 -4.60 14.06
CA VAL A 20 8.82 -5.62 14.30
C VAL A 20 10.09 -5.32 13.50
N SER A 21 9.96 -4.87 12.24
CA SER A 21 11.09 -4.45 11.42
C SER A 21 11.86 -3.28 12.05
N ILE A 22 11.16 -2.27 12.56
CA ILE A 22 11.78 -1.15 13.29
C ILE A 22 12.48 -1.67 14.55
N GLY A 23 11.82 -2.52 15.34
CA GLY A 23 12.38 -3.11 16.55
C GLY A 23 13.68 -3.89 16.30
N PHE A 24 13.69 -4.73 15.26
CA PHE A 24 14.92 -5.44 14.84
C PHE A 24 16.01 -4.49 14.35
N GLY A 25 15.65 -3.41 13.64
CA GLY A 25 16.61 -2.39 13.20
C GLY A 25 17.28 -1.70 14.38
N LEU A 26 16.51 -1.30 15.39
CA LEU A 26 17.03 -0.69 16.62
C LEU A 26 17.89 -1.65 17.45
N ALA A 27 17.63 -2.96 17.37
CA ALA A 27 18.42 -4.00 18.02
C ALA A 27 19.68 -4.42 17.23
N GLY A 28 19.99 -3.77 16.10
CA GLY A 28 21.12 -4.12 15.24
C GLY A 28 20.94 -5.42 14.44
N MET A 29 19.73 -6.00 14.41
CA MET A 29 19.40 -7.21 13.66
C MET A 29 18.98 -6.87 12.23
N SER A 30 19.89 -6.32 11.43
CA SER A 30 19.61 -5.76 10.09
C SER A 30 18.91 -6.75 9.15
N ALA A 31 19.34 -8.03 9.15
CA ALA A 31 18.73 -9.05 8.29
C ALA A 31 17.27 -9.38 8.68
N ALA A 32 16.99 -9.47 9.98
CA ALA A 32 15.65 -9.70 10.49
C ALA A 32 14.75 -8.48 10.25
N SER A 33 15.30 -7.27 10.38
CA SER A 33 14.62 -6.02 10.06
C SER A 33 14.21 -5.96 8.59
N ALA A 34 15.13 -6.24 7.68
CA ALA A 34 14.89 -6.28 6.24
C ALA A 34 13.83 -7.33 5.85
N ALA A 35 13.91 -8.54 6.43
CA ALA A 35 12.92 -9.59 6.21
C ALA A 35 11.52 -9.19 6.70
N ALA A 36 11.41 -8.62 7.90
CA ALA A 36 10.14 -8.14 8.43
C ALA A 36 9.56 -6.98 7.61
N GLY A 37 10.41 -6.09 7.08
CA GLY A 37 10.03 -5.01 6.17
C GLY A 37 9.50 -5.53 4.83
N ALA A 38 10.17 -6.52 4.24
CA ALA A 38 9.71 -7.21 3.03
C ALA A 38 8.35 -7.88 3.26
N ILE A 39 8.18 -8.61 4.38
CA ILE A 39 6.92 -9.24 4.76
C ILE A 39 5.81 -8.18 4.88
N SER A 40 6.07 -7.07 5.57
CA SER A 40 5.11 -5.97 5.67
C SER A 40 4.66 -5.48 4.29
N THR A 41 5.62 -5.23 3.38
CA THR A 41 5.36 -4.79 2.00
C THR A 41 4.50 -5.79 1.22
N VAL A 42 4.76 -7.09 1.35
CA VAL A 42 3.96 -8.14 0.71
C VAL A 42 2.53 -8.18 1.27
N LEU A 43 2.37 -8.11 2.60
CA LEU A 43 1.06 -8.13 3.25
C LEU A 43 0.21 -6.92 2.86
N VAL A 44 0.84 -5.77 2.65
CA VAL A 44 0.23 -4.60 2.03
C VAL A 44 -0.27 -4.92 0.63
N GLY A 45 0.58 -5.47 -0.24
CA GLY A 45 0.20 -5.81 -1.61
C GLY A 45 -1.00 -6.77 -1.65
N ILE A 46 -1.03 -7.73 -0.74
CA ILE A 46 -2.17 -8.66 -0.55
C ILE A 46 -3.43 -7.88 -0.14
N THR A 47 -3.31 -6.94 0.81
CA THR A 47 -4.43 -6.10 1.28
C THR A 47 -5.02 -5.29 0.12
N LEU A 48 -4.17 -4.61 -0.66
CA LEU A 48 -4.57 -3.82 -1.82
C LEU A 48 -5.24 -4.69 -2.89
N THR A 49 -4.67 -5.86 -3.19
CA THR A 49 -5.24 -6.81 -4.16
C THR A 49 -6.64 -7.25 -3.74
N LYS A 50 -6.85 -7.51 -2.44
CA LYS A 50 -8.18 -7.88 -1.92
C LYS A 50 -9.15 -6.70 -1.97
N ALA A 51 -8.71 -5.50 -1.62
CA ALA A 51 -9.52 -4.28 -1.73
C ALA A 51 -9.95 -4.02 -3.18
N TYR A 52 -9.02 -4.18 -4.13
CA TYR A 52 -9.29 -4.04 -5.57
C TYR A 52 -10.35 -5.04 -6.05
N ARG A 53 -10.20 -6.34 -5.72
CA ARG A 53 -11.21 -7.36 -6.08
C ARG A 53 -12.59 -7.04 -5.53
N GLU A 54 -12.66 -6.51 -4.32
CA GLU A 54 -13.93 -6.13 -3.71
C GLU A 54 -14.53 -4.88 -4.36
N LEU A 55 -13.71 -3.94 -4.79
CA LEU A 55 -14.16 -2.78 -5.56
C LEU A 55 -14.73 -3.21 -6.93
N LEU A 56 -14.08 -4.16 -7.62
CA LEU A 56 -14.61 -4.76 -8.85
C LEU A 56 -15.96 -5.42 -8.62
N ASN A 57 -16.10 -6.23 -7.56
CA ASN A 57 -17.38 -6.86 -7.24
C ASN A 57 -18.48 -5.81 -6.99
N ILE A 58 -18.16 -4.70 -6.32
CA ILE A 58 -19.12 -3.61 -6.10
C ILE A 58 -19.48 -2.92 -7.41
N ARG A 59 -18.51 -2.64 -8.28
CA ARG A 59 -18.77 -2.10 -9.61
C ARG A 59 -19.76 -2.99 -10.36
N ASP A 60 -19.49 -4.29 -10.41
CA ASP A 60 -20.30 -5.23 -11.17
C ASP A 60 -21.74 -5.32 -10.61
N MET A 61 -21.91 -5.20 -9.29
CA MET A 61 -23.25 -5.09 -8.66
C MET A 61 -24.00 -3.79 -9.01
N TYR A 62 -23.29 -2.71 -9.35
CA TYR A 62 -23.85 -1.40 -9.68
C TYR A 62 -23.64 -1.04 -11.14
N TRP A 63 -23.47 -2.04 -12.01
CA TRP A 63 -23.16 -1.85 -13.43
C TRP A 63 -24.17 -0.92 -14.12
N ASP A 64 -25.45 -1.01 -13.78
CA ASP A 64 -26.50 -0.15 -14.36
C ASP A 64 -26.31 1.34 -14.04
N LYS A 65 -25.63 1.66 -12.94
CA LYS A 65 -25.31 3.04 -12.52
C LYS A 65 -23.88 3.46 -12.84
N LEU A 66 -22.99 2.50 -13.07
CA LEU A 66 -21.54 2.70 -13.24
C LEU A 66 -21.02 2.34 -14.63
N GLY A 67 -21.87 1.85 -15.54
CA GLY A 67 -21.47 1.35 -16.87
C GLY A 67 -20.82 2.41 -17.78
N GLY A 68 -21.02 3.70 -17.50
CA GLY A 68 -20.35 4.82 -18.17
C GLY A 68 -19.12 5.36 -17.43
N VAL A 69 -18.82 4.86 -16.23
CA VAL A 69 -17.71 5.32 -15.39
C VAL A 69 -16.52 4.39 -15.56
N TRP A 70 -15.42 4.93 -16.07
CA TRP A 70 -14.15 4.21 -16.12
C TRP A 70 -13.49 4.16 -14.74
N LEU A 71 -13.62 3.02 -14.05
CA LEU A 71 -12.90 2.70 -12.80
C LEU A 71 -11.50 2.09 -13.09
N GLY A 72 -10.84 2.58 -14.14
CA GLY A 72 -9.77 1.86 -14.84
C GLY A 72 -8.34 2.28 -14.52
N GLY A 73 -7.98 2.41 -13.24
CA GLY A 73 -6.55 2.43 -12.92
C GLY A 73 -5.87 1.09 -13.22
N GLU A 74 -4.58 1.10 -13.56
CA GLU A 74 -3.77 -0.11 -13.67
C GLU A 74 -3.37 -0.62 -12.27
N TYR A 75 -4.37 -0.97 -11.46
CA TYR A 75 -4.19 -1.41 -10.07
C TYR A 75 -3.20 -2.56 -9.95
N VAL A 76 -3.33 -3.56 -10.82
CA VAL A 76 -2.50 -4.77 -10.77
C VAL A 76 -1.03 -4.41 -10.99
N VAL A 77 -0.73 -3.63 -12.02
CA VAL A 77 0.64 -3.22 -12.35
C VAL A 77 1.21 -2.35 -11.23
N ALA A 78 0.45 -1.37 -10.73
CA ALA A 78 0.89 -0.50 -9.65
C ALA A 78 1.12 -1.26 -8.33
N ILE A 79 0.27 -2.24 -7.98
CA ILE A 79 0.48 -3.11 -6.82
C ILE A 79 1.77 -3.94 -6.99
N TRP A 80 2.01 -4.51 -8.18
CA TRP A 80 3.23 -5.27 -8.42
C TRP A 80 4.48 -4.40 -8.40
N LEU A 81 4.45 -3.22 -9.00
CA LEU A 81 5.55 -2.26 -8.94
C LEU A 81 5.85 -1.88 -7.49
N PHE A 82 4.82 -1.60 -6.68
CA PHE A 82 4.96 -1.34 -5.26
C PHE A 82 5.62 -2.53 -4.52
N VAL A 83 5.11 -3.75 -4.71
CA VAL A 83 5.64 -4.92 -3.98
C VAL A 83 7.08 -5.23 -4.41
N ILE A 84 7.34 -5.31 -5.72
CA ILE A 84 8.65 -5.67 -6.25
C ILE A 84 9.70 -4.64 -5.84
N SER A 85 9.42 -3.35 -6.05
CA SER A 85 10.38 -2.29 -5.68
C SER A 85 10.65 -2.24 -4.18
N GLY A 86 9.61 -2.35 -3.35
CA GLY A 86 9.74 -2.29 -1.88
C GLY A 86 10.36 -3.53 -1.25
N VAL A 87 10.21 -4.71 -1.86
CA VAL A 87 10.87 -5.95 -1.42
C VAL A 87 12.32 -5.97 -1.90
N SER A 88 12.58 -5.61 -3.16
CA SER A 88 13.94 -5.61 -3.73
C SER A 88 14.83 -4.54 -3.13
N SER A 89 14.29 -3.44 -2.60
CA SER A 89 15.08 -2.42 -1.90
C SER A 89 15.71 -2.93 -0.60
N GLN A 90 15.06 -3.88 0.09
CA GLN A 90 15.50 -4.41 1.39
C GLN A 90 16.90 -5.07 1.34
N PRO A 91 17.16 -6.07 0.47
CA PRO A 91 18.48 -6.69 0.40
C PRO A 91 19.56 -5.73 -0.12
N ILE A 92 19.22 -4.81 -1.03
CA ILE A 92 20.17 -3.82 -1.56
C ILE A 92 20.58 -2.84 -0.45
N ALA A 93 19.62 -2.35 0.33
CA ALA A 93 19.90 -1.48 1.47
C ALA A 93 20.78 -2.17 2.51
N LEU A 94 20.47 -3.42 2.85
CA LEU A 94 21.28 -4.22 3.78
C LEU A 94 22.71 -4.44 3.27
N PHE A 95 22.86 -4.78 1.99
CA PHE A 95 24.16 -4.92 1.36
C PHE A 95 24.95 -3.61 1.39
N LEU A 96 24.32 -2.48 1.06
CA LEU A 96 24.96 -1.17 1.09
C LEU A 96 25.42 -0.79 2.49
N VAL A 97 24.60 -0.99 3.53
CA VAL A 97 25.00 -0.77 4.92
C VAL A 97 26.25 -1.57 5.26
N HIS A 98 26.26 -2.86 4.94
CA HIS A 98 27.43 -3.70 5.18
C HIS A 98 28.68 -3.25 4.41
N GLN A 99 28.53 -2.79 3.17
CA GLN A 99 29.65 -2.26 2.40
C GLN A 99 30.19 -0.94 2.97
N PHE A 100 29.32 -0.08 3.49
CA PHE A 100 29.72 1.17 4.13
C PHE A 100 30.42 0.93 5.47
N GLU A 101 29.97 -0.04 6.28
CA GLU A 101 30.68 -0.46 7.50
C GLU A 101 32.11 -0.92 7.18
N ILE A 102 32.27 -1.78 6.18
CA ILE A 102 33.60 -2.26 5.73
C ILE A 102 34.49 -1.11 5.24
N LEU A 103 33.90 -0.08 4.62
CA LEU A 103 34.65 1.08 4.14
C LEU A 103 35.04 2.03 5.27
N ALA A 104 34.18 2.19 6.28
CA ALA A 104 34.45 3.06 7.44
C ALA A 104 35.64 2.56 8.27
N ASP A 105 35.84 1.25 8.32
CA ASP A 105 36.97 0.62 9.04
C ASP A 105 38.30 0.63 8.25
N ARG A 106 38.32 1.14 7.01
CA ARG A 106 39.52 1.19 6.16
C ARG A 106 40.17 2.56 6.17
N ASN A 107 41.52 2.58 6.17
CA ASN A 107 42.27 3.81 5.92
C ASN A 107 41.96 4.36 4.52
N VAL A 108 41.70 5.67 4.44
CA VAL A 108 41.22 6.40 3.26
C VAL A 108 42.13 6.23 2.03
N GLU A 109 43.42 5.96 2.23
CA GLU A 109 44.42 5.79 1.17
C GLU A 109 44.32 4.47 0.38
N GLN A 110 43.52 3.49 0.84
CA GLN A 110 43.35 2.18 0.18
C GLN A 110 42.01 2.00 -0.55
N ILE A 111 41.24 3.07 -0.74
CA ILE A 111 39.91 2.97 -1.35
C ILE A 111 40.02 2.94 -2.88
N ASP A 112 39.71 1.78 -3.47
CA ASP A 112 39.63 1.60 -4.92
C ASP A 112 38.47 2.42 -5.51
N PHE A 113 38.80 3.33 -6.43
CA PHE A 113 37.85 4.19 -7.13
C PHE A 113 36.80 3.39 -7.91
N THR A 114 37.17 2.22 -8.45
CA THR A 114 36.24 1.32 -9.16
C THR A 114 35.17 0.79 -8.22
N LYS A 115 35.57 0.44 -6.98
CA LYS A 115 34.64 -0.01 -5.93
C LYS A 115 33.71 1.12 -5.50
N LEU A 116 34.23 2.34 -5.37
CA LEU A 116 33.40 3.53 -5.08
C LEU A 116 32.37 3.80 -6.17
N MET A 117 32.74 3.74 -7.45
CA MET A 117 31.79 3.91 -8.55
C MET A 117 30.71 2.81 -8.54
N GLY A 118 31.10 1.55 -8.28
CA GLY A 118 30.15 0.44 -8.17
C GLY A 118 29.14 0.63 -7.04
N LEU A 119 29.59 1.10 -5.87
CA LEU A 119 28.71 1.45 -4.76
C LEU A 119 27.82 2.64 -5.08
N GLY A 120 28.36 3.66 -5.75
CA GLY A 120 27.58 4.80 -6.23
C GLY A 120 26.45 4.38 -7.18
N ALA A 121 26.74 3.47 -8.12
CA ALA A 121 25.72 2.92 -9.02
C ALA A 121 24.65 2.12 -8.25
N LEU A 122 25.04 1.35 -7.23
CA LEU A 122 24.09 0.63 -6.37
C LEU A 122 23.22 1.58 -5.55
N VAL A 123 23.78 2.66 -5.01
CA VAL A 123 23.01 3.70 -4.31
C VAL A 123 22.00 4.35 -5.25
N LEU A 124 22.41 4.71 -6.47
CA LEU A 124 21.51 5.26 -7.48
C LEU A 124 20.40 4.28 -7.86
N GLY A 125 20.73 2.98 -8.01
CA GLY A 125 19.76 1.92 -8.25
C GLY A 125 18.76 1.76 -7.10
N LEU A 126 19.23 1.81 -5.85
CA LEU A 126 18.37 1.79 -4.67
C LEU A 126 17.43 3.01 -4.63
N LEU A 127 17.95 4.21 -4.89
CA LEU A 127 17.14 5.43 -4.94
C LEU A 127 16.06 5.34 -6.02
N LEU A 128 16.38 4.76 -7.18
CA LEU A 128 15.42 4.56 -8.25
C LEU A 128 14.33 3.55 -7.86
N LEU A 129 14.69 2.45 -7.18
CA LEU A 129 13.71 1.52 -6.62
C LEU A 129 12.79 2.20 -5.59
N VAL A 130 13.35 3.01 -4.69
CA VAL A 130 12.57 3.78 -3.71
C VAL A 130 11.64 4.78 -4.41
N ALA A 131 12.11 5.46 -5.47
CA ALA A 131 11.28 6.36 -6.24
C ALA A 131 10.11 5.62 -6.91
N VAL A 132 10.35 4.45 -7.53
CA VAL A 132 9.29 3.61 -8.09
C VAL A 132 8.30 3.17 -7.02
N TRP A 133 8.78 2.79 -5.84
CA TRP A 133 7.95 2.41 -4.70
C TRP A 133 7.01 3.54 -4.27
N ILE A 134 7.56 4.76 -4.10
CA ILE A 134 6.79 5.95 -3.72
C ILE A 134 5.77 6.33 -4.79
N VAL A 135 6.16 6.33 -6.07
CA VAL A 135 5.27 6.70 -7.18
C VAL A 135 4.13 5.69 -7.33
N ALA A 136 4.44 4.40 -7.28
CA ALA A 136 3.42 3.35 -7.30
C ALA A 136 2.45 3.49 -6.12
N TRP A 137 2.97 3.80 -4.93
CA TRP A 137 2.15 4.03 -3.75
C TRP A 137 1.23 5.25 -3.89
N ALA A 138 1.76 6.40 -4.31
CA ALA A 138 0.99 7.62 -4.50
C ALA A 138 -0.12 7.42 -5.55
N TYR A 139 0.20 6.74 -6.65
CA TYR A 139 -0.78 6.36 -7.68
C TYR A 139 -1.89 5.49 -7.10
N LEU A 140 -1.55 4.46 -6.32
CA LEU A 140 -2.55 3.58 -5.70
C LEU A 140 -3.48 4.35 -4.77
N ILE A 141 -2.96 5.30 -3.98
CA ILE A 141 -3.78 6.15 -3.12
C ILE A 141 -4.77 6.96 -3.95
N GLU A 142 -4.29 7.63 -4.99
CA GLU A 142 -5.12 8.46 -5.86
C GLU A 142 -6.25 7.63 -6.49
N VAL A 143 -5.91 6.53 -7.16
CA VAL A 143 -6.86 5.72 -7.90
C VAL A 143 -7.86 5.04 -6.96
N PHE A 144 -7.44 4.44 -5.84
CA PHE A 144 -8.38 3.87 -4.86
C PHE A 144 -9.34 4.91 -4.29
N THR A 145 -8.82 6.09 -3.95
CA THR A 145 -9.65 7.14 -3.34
C THR A 145 -10.66 7.70 -4.34
N ARG A 146 -10.22 7.93 -5.59
CA ARG A 146 -11.07 8.37 -6.71
C ARG A 146 -12.17 7.36 -7.00
N ASP A 147 -11.82 6.09 -7.16
CA ASP A 147 -12.78 5.08 -7.62
C ASP A 147 -13.80 4.74 -6.52
N ILE A 148 -13.38 4.65 -5.25
CA ILE A 148 -14.30 4.53 -4.11
C ILE A 148 -15.26 5.72 -4.03
N TYR A 149 -14.77 6.93 -4.32
CA TYR A 149 -15.62 8.13 -4.35
C TYR A 149 -16.69 8.03 -5.43
N ILE A 150 -16.32 7.67 -6.66
CA ILE A 150 -17.29 7.59 -7.76
C ILE A 150 -18.37 6.54 -7.44
N VAL A 151 -17.96 5.39 -6.88
CA VAL A 151 -18.91 4.37 -6.43
C VAL A 151 -19.85 4.90 -5.35
N LYS A 152 -19.35 5.66 -4.36
CA LYS A 152 -20.21 6.29 -3.33
C LYS A 152 -21.23 7.27 -3.92
N VAL A 153 -20.81 8.12 -4.85
CA VAL A 153 -21.70 9.08 -5.52
C VAL A 153 -22.77 8.35 -6.32
N ALA A 154 -22.39 7.36 -7.13
CA ALA A 154 -23.32 6.58 -7.94
C ALA A 154 -24.31 5.75 -7.10
N THR A 155 -23.88 5.29 -5.91
CA THR A 155 -24.73 4.51 -4.99
C THR A 155 -25.59 5.38 -4.07
N GLY A 156 -25.39 6.71 -4.04
CA GLY A 156 -26.13 7.64 -3.18
C GLY A 156 -25.77 7.54 -1.69
N VAL A 157 -24.66 6.88 -1.35
CA VAL A 157 -24.21 6.66 0.03
C VAL A 157 -23.39 7.87 0.51
N GLY A 158 -24.08 8.98 0.76
CA GLY A 158 -23.60 10.15 1.50
C GLY A 158 -22.76 11.19 0.71
N THR A 159 -22.69 12.41 1.27
CA THR A 159 -21.86 13.52 0.76
C THR A 159 -20.42 13.41 1.26
N PHE A 160 -19.47 13.11 0.37
CA PHE A 160 -18.03 13.19 0.66
C PHE A 160 -17.48 14.54 0.20
N ARG A 161 -16.84 15.30 1.09
CA ARG A 161 -16.20 16.58 0.76
C ARG A 161 -14.82 16.34 0.12
N PRO A 162 -14.52 16.92 -1.05
CA PRO A 162 -13.30 16.65 -1.83
C PRO A 162 -11.99 17.15 -1.20
N SER A 163 -12.05 17.89 -0.10
CA SER A 163 -10.84 18.33 0.62
C SER A 163 -10.01 17.17 1.20
N SER A 164 -10.52 15.93 1.23
CA SER A 164 -9.82 14.83 1.88
C SER A 164 -8.92 13.97 0.96
N ALA A 165 -9.18 13.85 -0.35
CA ALA A 165 -8.35 12.99 -1.22
C ALA A 165 -6.95 13.58 -1.44
N THR A 166 -6.89 14.86 -1.80
CA THR A 166 -5.63 15.63 -1.87
C THR A 166 -4.98 15.73 -0.50
N PHE A 167 -5.75 15.88 0.57
CA PHE A 167 -5.21 15.85 1.94
C PHE A 167 -4.61 14.48 2.27
N TYR A 168 -5.22 13.35 1.94
CA TYR A 168 -4.63 12.03 2.22
C TYR A 168 -3.44 11.72 1.31
N ILE A 169 -3.42 12.17 0.06
CA ILE A 169 -2.25 12.07 -0.83
C ILE A 169 -1.11 12.92 -0.28
N VAL A 170 -1.34 14.21 -0.01
CA VAL A 170 -0.33 15.13 0.55
C VAL A 170 0.13 14.64 1.93
N LEU A 171 -0.80 14.23 2.80
CA LEU A 171 -0.48 13.72 4.13
C LEU A 171 0.29 12.41 4.04
N SER A 172 -0.08 11.44 3.20
CA SER A 172 0.66 10.15 3.08
C SER A 172 1.99 10.25 2.33
N VAL A 173 2.11 11.16 1.36
CA VAL A 173 3.38 11.50 0.69
C VAL A 173 4.32 12.20 1.67
N ILE A 174 3.78 13.06 2.56
CA ILE A 174 4.55 13.72 3.62
C ILE A 174 4.80 12.77 4.81
N THR A 175 3.93 11.78 5.06
CA THR A 175 4.00 10.89 6.23
C THR A 175 4.18 9.42 5.82
N ILE A 176 5.44 9.11 5.54
CA ILE A 176 5.97 7.73 5.56
C ILE A 176 5.76 7.17 6.99
N GLY A 177 5.29 5.91 7.11
CA GLY A 177 5.20 5.21 8.41
C GLY A 177 3.80 4.82 8.85
N PHE A 178 3.30 5.31 9.99
CA PHE A 178 2.04 4.82 10.58
C PHE A 178 0.77 5.34 9.88
N LEU A 179 0.82 6.54 9.28
CA LEU A 179 -0.31 7.13 8.57
C LEU A 179 -0.66 6.38 7.28
N TYR A 180 0.32 5.72 6.68
CA TYR A 180 0.16 4.75 5.60
C TYR A 180 -0.84 3.62 5.99
N PHE A 181 -0.73 3.07 7.20
CA PHE A 181 -1.64 2.03 7.69
C PHE A 181 -3.03 2.56 8.02
N TYR A 182 -3.12 3.82 8.47
CA TYR A 182 -4.40 4.50 8.67
C TYR A 182 -5.18 4.67 7.36
N TRP A 183 -4.48 4.96 6.25
CA TRP A 183 -5.12 5.01 4.94
C TRP A 183 -5.65 3.65 4.50
N LEU A 184 -4.87 2.56 4.64
CA LEU A 184 -5.35 1.20 4.35
C LEU A 184 -6.59 0.83 5.18
N TYR A 185 -6.60 1.20 6.47
CA TYR A 185 -7.78 1.06 7.33
C TYR A 185 -8.98 1.86 6.80
N SER A 186 -8.76 3.08 6.33
CA SER A 186 -9.80 3.95 5.76
C SER A 186 -10.39 3.35 4.48
N VAL A 187 -9.55 2.82 3.59
CA VAL A 187 -9.98 2.08 2.39
C VAL A 187 -10.86 0.89 2.78
N TRP A 188 -10.41 0.07 3.73
CA TRP A 188 -11.21 -1.04 4.25
C TRP A 188 -12.56 -0.55 4.78
N LYS A 189 -12.58 0.49 5.61
CA LYS A 189 -13.79 1.04 6.20
C LYS A 189 -14.76 1.53 5.13
N TRP A 190 -14.28 2.25 4.12
CA TRP A 190 -15.13 2.79 3.06
C TRP A 190 -15.74 1.69 2.19
N ILE A 191 -14.96 0.67 1.80
CA ILE A 191 -15.47 -0.48 1.06
C ILE A 191 -16.47 -1.27 1.92
N SER A 192 -16.22 -1.43 3.23
CA SER A 192 -17.18 -2.07 4.14
C SER A 192 -18.50 -1.30 4.21
N GLN A 193 -18.45 0.03 4.31
CA GLN A 193 -19.62 0.89 4.36
C GLN A 193 -20.45 0.81 3.07
N LEU A 194 -19.77 0.77 1.92
CA LEU A 194 -20.41 0.52 0.63
C LEU A 194 -21.16 -0.81 0.72
N LYS A 195 -20.49 -1.92 1.05
CA LYS A 195 -21.13 -3.25 1.13
C LYS A 195 -22.33 -3.34 2.09
N THR A 196 -22.31 -2.61 3.20
CA THR A 196 -23.42 -2.62 4.17
C THR A 196 -24.58 -1.74 3.75
N SER A 197 -24.31 -0.59 3.13
CA SER A 197 -25.35 0.34 2.65
C SER A 197 -26.03 -0.19 1.38
N THR A 198 -25.40 -1.14 0.70
CA THR A 198 -25.87 -1.77 -0.54
C THR A 198 -26.63 -3.08 -0.30
N LYS A 199 -26.84 -3.49 0.95
CA LYS A 199 -27.83 -4.53 1.24
C LYS A 199 -29.20 -3.98 0.88
N LEU A 200 -29.76 -4.43 -0.24
CA LEU A 200 -31.18 -4.28 -0.54
C LEU A 200 -31.97 -4.63 0.73
N PRO A 201 -33.00 -3.84 1.12
CA PRO A 201 -33.88 -4.27 2.18
C PRO A 201 -34.38 -5.65 1.79
N HIS A 202 -34.24 -6.62 2.69
CA HIS A 202 -34.96 -7.88 2.55
C HIS A 202 -36.39 -7.52 2.20
N LEU A 203 -36.87 -7.99 1.05
CA LEU A 203 -38.27 -7.98 0.67
C LEU A 203 -39.05 -8.25 1.94
N SER A 204 -39.75 -7.22 2.42
CA SER A 204 -40.65 -7.33 3.55
C SER A 204 -41.55 -8.49 3.23
N GLN A 205 -41.29 -9.61 3.91
CA GLN A 205 -42.06 -10.81 3.77
C GLN A 205 -43.51 -10.40 4.00
N SER A 206 -44.28 -10.59 2.93
CA SER A 206 -45.67 -10.23 2.81
C SER A 206 -46.39 -10.38 4.14
N ARG A 207 -46.96 -9.28 4.60
CA ARG A 207 -48.08 -9.27 5.54
C ARG A 207 -49.18 -10.12 4.91
N THR A 208 -49.23 -11.41 5.23
CA THR A 208 -50.41 -12.23 4.97
C THR A 208 -51.39 -11.97 6.09
N VAL A 209 -52.52 -11.43 5.66
CA VAL A 209 -53.79 -11.24 6.36
C VAL A 209 -54.21 -12.50 7.10
#